data_AF-A0AAW2KFY5-F1
#
_entry.id   AF-A0AAW2KFY5-F1
#
_cell.length_a   1.000
_cell.length_b   1.000
_cell.length_c   1.000
_cell.angle_alpha   90.00
_cell.angle_beta   90.00
_cell.angle_gamma   90.00
#
_symmetry.space_group_name_H-M   'P 1'
#
loop_
_entity.id
_entity.type
_entity.pdbx_description
1 polymer ?
#
loop_
_entity_poly.entity_id
_entity_poly.type
_entity_poly.pdbx_seq_one_letter_code
_entity_poly.pdbx_strand_id
1 'polypeptide(L)'
;MLFFISAFQYGLGHVCLRMIVTLGYIPTSCKDICPENAVAALASGTMGKLHGCVLIAGTGCIAYGFTEDGREARAAGAGPVLGDWGSGYGIASRALTAVVKAHDGRGPKTTLTNCILESLGLPSPDEIIGFHITAHAQNVWILMWQRWTYADSSWARIAALVPIVVSCAEAGDEVAEEILNNAVHELALSVKAVVKRLDLAGKDGTDSFPVVMVGGVLEANKTWDIGSKVIDSLLGAYPGACPIRPKVEPAIGAALFAWDSMMKETEAKCHR
;
A
#
# COMPACT_ATOMS: atom_id res chain seq x y z
N MET A 1 17.37 0.09 24.82
CA MET A 1 17.61 1.00 23.67
C MET A 1 18.71 0.49 22.74
N LEU A 2 19.97 0.36 23.20
CA LEU A 2 21.09 -0.13 22.38
C LEU A 2 20.87 -1.54 21.79
N PHE A 3 20.21 -2.45 22.52
CA PHE A 3 19.92 -3.80 22.03
C PHE A 3 18.91 -3.81 20.87
N PHE A 4 17.87 -2.96 20.94
CA PHE A 4 16.86 -2.84 19.89
C PHE A 4 17.45 -2.16 18.65
N ILE A 5 18.12 -1.02 18.82
CA ILE A 5 18.77 -0.28 17.73
C ILE A 5 19.83 -1.15 17.02
N SER A 6 20.62 -1.91 17.80
CA SER A 6 21.60 -2.87 17.28
C SER A 6 20.94 -4.00 16.48
N ALA A 7 19.89 -4.65 17.00
CA ALA A 7 19.19 -5.73 16.30
C ALA A 7 18.55 -5.26 14.97
N PHE A 8 18.07 -4.01 14.90
CA PHE A 8 17.54 -3.43 13.67
C PHE A 8 18.62 -3.14 12.60
N GLN A 9 19.83 -2.74 13.02
CA GLN A 9 20.95 -2.51 12.10
C GLN A 9 21.41 -3.80 11.37
N TYR A 10 21.03 -4.98 11.87
CA TYR A 10 21.32 -6.30 11.28
C TYR A 10 20.11 -6.94 10.56
N GLY A 11 19.05 -6.19 10.24
CA GLY A 11 17.92 -6.69 9.45
C GLY A 11 16.94 -7.59 10.21
N LEU A 12 16.99 -7.62 11.55
CA LEU A 12 16.09 -8.42 12.40
C LEU A 12 14.79 -7.68 12.79
N GLY A 13 14.33 -6.76 11.94
CA GLY A 13 13.28 -5.82 12.33
C GLY A 13 11.93 -6.46 12.68
N HIS A 14 11.58 -7.56 12.02
CA HIS A 14 10.41 -8.36 12.36
C HIS A 14 10.50 -9.01 13.75
N VAL A 15 11.71 -9.35 14.22
CA VAL A 15 11.93 -9.95 15.55
C VAL A 15 11.72 -8.90 16.63
N CYS A 16 12.24 -7.69 16.44
CA CYS A 16 12.04 -6.59 17.38
C CYS A 16 10.58 -6.12 17.44
N LEU A 17 9.88 -6.04 16.30
CA LEU A 17 8.44 -5.72 16.29
C LEU A 17 7.65 -6.77 17.07
N ARG A 18 7.91 -8.05 16.81
CA ARG A 18 7.29 -9.18 17.51
C ARG A 18 7.61 -9.18 19.00
N MET A 19 8.80 -8.73 19.41
CA MET A 19 9.19 -8.61 20.81
C MET A 19 8.47 -7.43 21.51
N ILE A 20 8.32 -6.28 20.86
CA ILE A 20 7.55 -5.13 21.38
C ILE A 20 6.06 -5.50 21.54
N VAL A 21 5.51 -6.23 20.58
CA VAL A 21 4.14 -6.79 20.63
C VAL A 21 4.00 -7.80 21.77
N THR A 22 4.96 -8.72 21.92
CA THR A 22 4.94 -9.74 22.99
C THR A 22 5.03 -9.11 24.38
N LEU A 23 5.69 -7.96 24.51
CA LEU A 23 5.77 -7.18 25.74
C LEU A 23 4.50 -6.35 26.03
N GLY A 24 3.49 -6.40 25.16
CA GLY A 24 2.18 -5.77 25.38
C GLY A 24 2.12 -4.27 25.08
N TYR A 25 3.15 -3.69 24.46
CA TYR A 25 3.22 -2.24 24.20
C TYR A 25 2.48 -1.79 22.94
N ILE A 26 2.07 -2.71 22.06
CA ILE A 26 1.19 -2.43 20.92
C ILE A 26 -0.19 -3.02 21.26
N PRO A 27 -1.28 -2.25 21.19
CA PRO A 27 -2.62 -2.77 21.47
C PRO A 27 -2.95 -3.94 20.53
N THR A 28 -3.25 -5.10 21.13
CA THR A 28 -3.49 -6.38 20.44
C THR A 28 -4.98 -6.65 20.17
N SER A 29 -5.83 -5.61 20.15
CA SER A 29 -7.28 -5.73 20.09
C SER A 29 -7.84 -6.32 18.78
N CYS A 30 -7.04 -6.52 17.73
CA CYS A 30 -7.49 -7.19 16.50
C CYS A 30 -6.49 -8.26 16.03
N LYS A 31 -6.92 -9.52 16.12
CA LYS A 31 -6.14 -10.71 15.69
C LYS A 31 -6.05 -10.91 14.18
N ASP A 32 -6.68 -10.07 13.35
CA ASP A 32 -6.74 -10.28 11.91
C ASP A 32 -6.27 -9.03 11.12
N ILE A 33 -5.15 -9.22 10.39
CA ILE A 33 -4.51 -8.31 9.42
C ILE A 33 -3.76 -7.10 10.06
N CYS A 34 -2.54 -7.40 10.52
CA CYS A 34 -1.39 -6.56 10.90
C CYS A 34 -1.62 -5.07 11.29
N PRO A 35 -2.39 -4.77 12.37
CA PRO A 35 -2.43 -3.44 12.97
C PRO A 35 -1.03 -2.95 13.38
N GLU A 36 -0.15 -3.88 13.73
CA GLU A 36 1.24 -3.66 14.15
C GLU A 36 2.07 -2.86 13.13
N ASN A 37 1.95 -3.19 11.83
CA ASN A 37 2.68 -2.49 10.77
C ASN A 37 2.17 -1.07 10.57
N ALA A 38 0.86 -0.86 10.70
CA ALA A 38 0.25 0.45 10.57
C ALA A 38 0.57 1.35 11.77
N VAL A 39 0.54 0.81 13.00
CA VAL A 39 1.00 1.49 14.21
C VAL A 39 2.47 1.92 14.09
N ALA A 40 3.33 0.99 13.70
CA ALA A 40 4.76 1.25 13.52
C ALA A 40 5.03 2.31 12.43
N ALA A 41 4.31 2.23 11.32
CA ALA A 41 4.40 3.18 10.21
C ALA A 41 3.85 4.57 10.59
N LEU A 42 2.74 4.66 11.31
CA LEU A 42 2.24 5.94 11.82
C LEU A 42 3.27 6.57 12.77
N ALA A 43 3.74 5.78 13.75
CA ALA A 43 4.70 6.22 14.75
C ALA A 43 6.03 6.69 14.15
N SER A 44 6.46 6.14 13.01
CA SER A 44 7.69 6.58 12.34
C SER A 44 7.56 7.96 11.69
N GLY A 45 6.36 8.38 11.32
CA GLY A 45 6.08 9.74 10.83
C GLY A 45 5.77 10.75 11.94
N THR A 46 5.29 10.30 13.09
CA THR A 46 4.81 11.16 14.19
C THR A 46 5.73 11.18 15.41
N MET A 47 6.95 10.63 15.29
CA MET A 47 7.94 10.55 16.38
C MET A 47 7.41 9.79 17.61
N GLY A 48 6.74 8.67 17.39
CA GLY A 48 6.23 7.80 18.46
C GLY A 48 4.81 8.11 18.93
N LYS A 49 4.14 9.15 18.40
CA LYS A 49 2.76 9.50 18.81
C LYS A 49 1.71 8.79 17.94
N LEU A 50 0.71 8.15 18.55
CA LEU A 50 -0.43 7.60 17.80
C LEU A 50 -1.56 8.62 17.68
N HIS A 51 -1.41 9.53 16.72
CA HIS A 51 -2.41 10.51 16.35
C HIS A 51 -2.35 10.76 14.84
N GLY A 52 -3.51 10.89 14.20
CA GLY A 52 -3.66 11.14 12.76
C GLY A 52 -3.93 9.88 11.96
N CYS A 53 -3.52 9.87 10.70
CA CYS A 53 -3.76 8.77 9.77
C CYS A 53 -2.44 8.31 9.13
N VAL A 54 -2.30 7.02 8.88
CA VAL A 54 -1.28 6.45 8.01
C VAL A 54 -1.95 5.87 6.77
N LEU A 55 -1.37 6.10 5.61
CA LEU A 55 -1.67 5.44 4.36
C LEU A 55 -0.47 4.58 3.96
N ILE A 56 -0.68 3.28 3.86
CA ILE A 56 0.30 2.33 3.34
C ILE A 56 -0.15 1.88 1.96
N ALA A 57 0.71 2.00 0.95
CA ALA A 57 0.48 1.38 -0.37
C ALA A 57 1.78 0.74 -0.91
N GLY A 58 1.77 -0.59 -0.93
CA GLY A 58 2.81 -1.45 -1.51
C GLY A 58 2.12 -2.52 -2.36
N THR A 59 2.43 -3.80 -2.15
CA THR A 59 1.69 -4.90 -2.81
C THR A 59 0.19 -4.86 -2.51
N GLY A 60 -0.18 -4.58 -1.26
CA GLY A 60 -1.54 -4.24 -0.81
C GLY A 60 -1.62 -2.78 -0.36
N CYS A 61 -2.78 -2.33 0.14
CA CYS A 61 -2.91 -0.98 0.69
C CYS A 61 -3.86 -0.92 1.88
N ILE A 62 -3.63 0.02 2.79
CA ILE A 62 -4.49 0.27 3.96
C ILE A 62 -4.39 1.74 4.39
N ALA A 63 -5.52 2.33 4.79
CA ALA A 63 -5.55 3.55 5.58
C ALA A 63 -5.93 3.19 7.02
N TYR A 64 -5.16 3.68 8.00
CA TYR A 64 -5.42 3.44 9.42
C TYR A 64 -5.18 4.70 10.23
N GLY A 65 -6.03 5.00 11.20
CA GLY A 65 -5.91 6.23 11.97
C GLY A 65 -6.22 6.04 13.43
N PHE A 66 -5.71 6.99 14.21
CA PHE A 66 -5.84 7.06 15.66
C PHE A 66 -6.12 8.48 16.10
N THR A 67 -6.98 8.64 17.09
CA THR A 67 -7.18 9.89 17.81
C THR A 67 -6.42 9.87 19.14
N GLU A 68 -6.21 11.04 19.75
CA GLU A 68 -5.46 11.12 21.03
C GLU A 68 -6.17 10.40 22.18
N ASP A 69 -7.50 10.27 22.12
CA ASP A 69 -8.32 9.50 23.07
C ASP A 69 -8.32 7.99 22.79
N GLY A 70 -7.54 7.53 21.81
CA GLY A 70 -7.32 6.11 21.53
C GLY A 70 -8.37 5.44 20.65
N ARG A 71 -9.28 6.20 20.02
CA ARG A 71 -10.19 5.63 18.99
C ARG A 71 -9.39 5.33 17.73
N GLU A 72 -9.73 4.24 17.07
CA GLU A 72 -9.08 3.80 15.85
C GLU A 72 -10.10 3.51 14.73
N ALA A 73 -9.69 3.70 13.49
CA ALA A 73 -10.49 3.36 12.32
C ALA A 73 -9.62 2.95 11.14
N ARG A 74 -10.09 1.96 10.38
CA ARG A 74 -9.43 1.47 9.15
C ARG A 74 -10.29 1.61 7.91
N ALA A 75 -9.65 1.70 6.75
CA ALA A 75 -10.25 1.56 5.44
C ALA A 75 -9.26 0.86 4.48
N ALA A 76 -9.79 0.13 3.50
CA ALA A 76 -9.02 -0.83 2.69
C ALA A 76 -8.30 -1.89 3.56
N GLY A 77 -7.34 -2.61 2.99
CA GLY A 77 -6.58 -3.65 3.68
C GLY A 77 -7.33 -4.97 3.79
N ALA A 78 -8.38 -5.16 2.98
CA ALA A 78 -9.13 -6.41 2.91
C ALA A 78 -8.48 -7.42 1.94
N GLY A 79 -7.39 -7.02 1.28
CA GLY A 79 -6.67 -7.81 0.30
C GLY A 79 -7.11 -7.54 -1.14
N PRO A 80 -6.37 -8.10 -2.12
CA PRO A 80 -6.52 -7.77 -3.52
C PRO A 80 -7.87 -8.14 -4.13
N VAL A 81 -8.52 -9.19 -3.60
CA VAL A 81 -9.83 -9.64 -4.08
C VAL A 81 -10.96 -8.71 -3.61
N LEU A 82 -10.81 -8.10 -2.44
CA LEU A 82 -11.87 -7.38 -1.74
C LEU A 82 -11.79 -5.86 -1.88
N GLY A 83 -10.79 -5.33 -2.59
CA GLY A 83 -10.80 -3.93 -2.99
C GLY A 83 -9.56 -3.11 -2.65
N ASP A 84 -8.40 -3.74 -2.48
CA ASP A 84 -7.11 -3.01 -2.43
C ASP A 84 -6.72 -2.44 -3.81
N TRP A 85 -7.62 -1.74 -4.49
CA TRP A 85 -7.46 -1.27 -5.88
C TRP A 85 -6.39 -0.19 -6.01
N GLY A 86 -6.15 0.59 -4.96
CA GLY A 86 -5.06 1.56 -4.86
C GLY A 86 -3.68 0.95 -4.67
N SER A 87 -3.59 -0.35 -4.40
CA SER A 87 -2.31 -1.05 -4.20
C SER A 87 -1.57 -1.32 -5.51
N GLY A 88 -0.32 -1.72 -5.40
CA GLY A 88 0.47 -2.15 -6.56
C GLY A 88 -0.13 -3.35 -7.26
N TYR A 89 -0.70 -4.32 -6.52
CA TYR A 89 -1.45 -5.41 -7.15
C TYR A 89 -2.68 -4.88 -7.88
N GLY A 90 -3.46 -3.98 -7.26
CA GLY A 90 -4.67 -3.41 -7.85
C GLY A 90 -4.40 -2.62 -9.14
N ILE A 91 -3.32 -1.85 -9.17
CA ILE A 91 -2.84 -1.13 -10.36
C ILE A 91 -2.46 -2.13 -11.46
N ALA A 92 -1.57 -3.07 -11.16
CA ALA A 92 -1.06 -4.03 -12.13
C ALA A 92 -2.14 -4.99 -12.66
N SER A 93 -3.05 -5.44 -11.81
CA SER A 93 -4.18 -6.29 -12.19
C SER A 93 -5.11 -5.59 -13.18
N ARG A 94 -5.37 -4.29 -12.98
CA ARG A 94 -6.14 -3.48 -13.94
C ARG A 94 -5.39 -3.27 -15.25
N ALA A 95 -4.07 -3.10 -15.21
CA ALA A 95 -3.24 -3.04 -16.41
C ALA A 95 -3.27 -4.35 -17.22
N LEU A 96 -3.10 -5.50 -16.58
CA LEU A 96 -3.24 -6.81 -17.23
C LEU A 96 -4.65 -6.99 -17.81
N THR A 97 -5.69 -6.57 -17.08
CA THR A 97 -7.07 -6.60 -17.57
C THR A 97 -7.25 -5.71 -18.80
N ALA A 98 -6.60 -4.54 -18.84
CA ALA A 98 -6.64 -3.64 -19.99
C ALA A 98 -5.94 -4.24 -21.22
N VAL A 99 -4.78 -4.90 -21.03
CA VAL A 99 -4.08 -5.63 -22.10
C VAL A 99 -4.98 -6.72 -22.70
N VAL A 100 -5.64 -7.52 -21.86
CA VAL A 100 -6.57 -8.56 -22.32
C VAL A 100 -7.77 -7.95 -23.04
N LYS A 101 -8.36 -6.87 -22.51
CA LYS A 101 -9.48 -6.17 -23.18
C LYS A 101 -9.07 -5.62 -24.55
N ALA A 102 -7.87 -5.06 -24.66
CA ALA A 102 -7.35 -4.55 -25.93
C ALA A 102 -7.14 -5.67 -26.94
N HIS A 103 -6.59 -6.81 -26.51
CA HIS A 103 -6.41 -8.01 -27.34
C HIS A 103 -7.74 -8.57 -27.86
N ASP A 104 -8.75 -8.67 -26.98
CA ASP A 104 -10.09 -9.16 -27.33
C ASP A 104 -10.90 -8.17 -28.20
N GLY A 105 -10.40 -6.94 -28.42
CA GLY A 105 -11.15 -5.86 -29.07
C GLY A 105 -12.29 -5.27 -28.23
N ARG A 106 -12.32 -5.57 -26.92
CA ARG A 106 -13.31 -5.06 -25.95
C ARG A 106 -12.88 -3.75 -25.27
N GLY A 107 -11.64 -3.35 -25.46
CA GLY A 107 -11.05 -2.13 -24.93
C GLY A 107 -10.25 -1.38 -25.99
N PRO A 108 -9.88 -0.13 -25.69
CA PRO A 108 -9.02 0.67 -26.58
C PRO A 108 -7.64 0.01 -26.73
N LYS A 109 -6.96 0.31 -27.84
CA LYS A 109 -5.55 -0.04 -28.00
C LYS A 109 -4.72 0.74 -26.98
N THR A 110 -3.73 0.07 -26.39
CA THR A 110 -2.85 0.64 -25.35
C THR A 110 -1.43 0.14 -25.52
N THR A 111 -0.46 1.03 -25.28
CA THR A 111 0.98 0.73 -25.23
C THR A 111 1.34 -0.24 -24.10
N LEU A 112 0.50 -0.33 -23.05
CA LEU A 112 0.63 -1.32 -21.98
C LEU A 112 0.80 -2.74 -22.52
N THR A 113 0.16 -3.07 -23.65
CA THR A 113 0.26 -4.39 -24.27
C THR A 113 1.71 -4.74 -24.59
N ASN A 114 2.38 -3.91 -25.38
CA ASN A 114 3.75 -4.20 -25.80
C ASN A 114 4.72 -4.09 -24.62
N CYS A 115 4.59 -3.05 -23.78
CA CYS A 115 5.52 -2.83 -22.68
C CYS A 115 5.47 -3.95 -21.62
N ILE A 116 4.27 -4.48 -21.31
CA ILE A 116 4.13 -5.60 -20.37
C ILE A 116 4.65 -6.88 -21.00
N LEU A 117 4.34 -7.16 -22.27
CA LEU A 117 4.84 -8.36 -22.96
C LEU A 117 6.37 -8.39 -23.04
N GLU A 118 6.98 -7.27 -23.43
CA GLU A 118 8.44 -7.10 -23.46
C GLU A 118 9.07 -7.33 -22.08
N SER A 119 8.50 -6.72 -21.03
CA SER A 119 9.01 -6.91 -19.67
C SER A 119 8.86 -8.34 -19.15
N LEU A 120 7.86 -9.08 -19.61
CA LEU A 120 7.62 -10.46 -19.21
C LEU A 120 8.31 -11.48 -20.14
N GLY A 121 8.91 -11.03 -21.24
CA GLY A 121 9.48 -11.90 -22.27
C GLY A 121 8.43 -12.76 -22.98
N LEU A 122 7.18 -12.28 -23.08
CA LEU A 122 6.08 -12.99 -23.70
C LEU A 122 5.88 -12.55 -25.16
N PRO A 123 5.68 -13.48 -26.12
CA PRO A 123 5.53 -13.15 -27.53
C PRO A 123 4.11 -12.67 -27.89
N SER A 124 3.10 -12.93 -27.06
CA SER A 124 1.71 -12.53 -27.34
C SER A 124 0.85 -12.38 -26.07
N PRO A 125 -0.24 -11.59 -26.11
CA PRO A 125 -1.20 -11.51 -25.00
C PRO A 125 -1.83 -12.84 -24.63
N ASP A 126 -1.95 -13.78 -25.59
CA ASP A 126 -2.48 -15.12 -25.34
C ASP A 126 -1.65 -15.89 -24.30
N GLU A 127 -0.35 -15.60 -24.17
CA GLU A 127 0.51 -16.22 -23.16
C GLU A 127 0.33 -15.65 -21.74
N ILE A 128 -0.25 -14.45 -21.60
CA ILE A 128 -0.64 -13.89 -20.29
C ILE A 128 -1.71 -14.78 -19.64
N ILE A 129 -2.66 -15.27 -20.45
CA ILE A 129 -3.78 -16.14 -20.04
C ILE A 129 -3.41 -17.64 -20.20
N GLY A 130 -2.47 -17.94 -21.09
CA GLY A 130 -2.05 -19.29 -21.47
C GLY A 130 -3.02 -19.96 -22.44
N PHE A 131 -3.50 -19.27 -23.48
CA PHE A 131 -4.28 -19.91 -24.56
C PHE A 131 -3.33 -20.36 -25.68
N HIS A 132 -2.57 -21.42 -25.44
CA HIS A 132 -1.83 -22.13 -26.48
C HIS A 132 -2.27 -23.59 -26.50
N ILE A 133 -2.80 -24.02 -27.65
CA ILE A 133 -3.08 -25.42 -27.93
C ILE A 133 -1.83 -26.01 -28.59
N THR A 134 -0.98 -26.68 -27.80
CA THR A 134 0.16 -27.43 -28.35
C THR A 134 -0.28 -28.83 -28.74
N ALA A 135 -0.18 -29.16 -30.03
CA ALA A 135 -0.36 -30.53 -30.50
C ALA A 135 0.83 -31.38 -30.04
N HIS A 136 0.60 -32.36 -29.15
CA HIS A 136 1.60 -33.39 -28.87
C HIS A 136 1.52 -34.51 -29.92
N ALA A 137 2.68 -34.98 -30.37
CA ALA A 137 2.80 -36.18 -31.17
C ALA A 137 2.03 -37.32 -30.48
N GLN A 138 1.08 -37.94 -31.21
CA GLN A 138 0.06 -38.93 -30.78
C GLN A 138 -1.40 -38.44 -30.63
N ASN A 139 -1.80 -37.26 -31.14
CA ASN A 139 -3.20 -36.80 -31.12
C ASN A 139 -3.79 -36.65 -29.70
N VAL A 140 -2.93 -36.41 -28.70
CA VAL A 140 -3.37 -36.09 -27.34
C VAL A 140 -3.28 -34.58 -27.16
N TRP A 141 -4.43 -33.95 -26.98
CA TRP A 141 -4.53 -32.54 -26.60
C TRP A 141 -4.21 -32.42 -25.11
N ILE A 142 -2.96 -32.10 -24.79
CA ILE A 142 -2.60 -31.74 -23.42
C ILE A 142 -2.74 -30.23 -23.31
N LEU A 143 -3.74 -29.78 -22.55
CA LEU A 143 -3.80 -28.40 -22.08
C LEU A 143 -2.63 -28.20 -21.10
N MET A 144 -1.48 -27.78 -21.60
CA MET A 144 -0.36 -27.38 -20.74
C MET A 144 -0.64 -25.96 -20.23
N TRP A 145 -1.16 -25.88 -19.00
CA TRP A 145 -1.43 -24.64 -18.30
C TRP A 145 -0.16 -24.00 -17.73
N GLN A 146 0.80 -23.58 -18.57
CA GLN A 146 1.92 -22.73 -18.12
C GLN A 146 1.51 -21.25 -18.23
N ARG A 147 0.64 -20.81 -17.31
CA ARG A 147 0.04 -19.47 -17.32
C ARG A 147 0.93 -18.52 -16.55
N TRP A 148 1.50 -17.45 -17.13
CA TRP A 148 2.30 -16.52 -16.33
C TRP A 148 1.52 -16.01 -15.11
N THR A 149 0.25 -15.60 -15.31
CA THR A 149 -0.62 -15.05 -14.26
C THR A 149 -0.89 -16.05 -13.12
N TYR A 150 -1.09 -17.34 -13.43
CA TYR A 150 -1.47 -18.36 -12.44
C TYR A 150 -0.33 -19.31 -12.06
N ALA A 151 0.86 -19.17 -12.67
CA ALA A 151 2.02 -20.01 -12.39
C ALA A 151 2.54 -19.82 -10.98
N ASP A 152 2.33 -18.64 -10.38
CA ASP A 152 2.56 -18.46 -8.96
C ASP A 152 1.58 -17.44 -8.36
N SER A 153 1.17 -17.69 -7.12
CA SER A 153 0.12 -16.94 -6.42
C SER A 153 0.63 -15.65 -5.77
N SER A 154 1.90 -15.30 -5.95
CA SER A 154 2.54 -14.13 -5.38
C SER A 154 1.98 -12.83 -5.94
N TRP A 155 1.26 -12.09 -5.08
CA TRP A 155 0.76 -10.76 -5.41
C TRP A 155 1.89 -9.76 -5.67
N ALA A 156 3.07 -9.96 -5.04
CA ALA A 156 4.21 -9.07 -5.20
C ALA A 156 4.75 -9.10 -6.64
N ARG A 157 4.71 -10.26 -7.29
CA ARG A 157 5.11 -10.41 -8.70
C ARG A 157 4.20 -9.61 -9.64
N ILE A 158 2.88 -9.63 -9.38
CA ILE A 158 1.93 -8.82 -10.15
C ILE A 158 2.19 -7.33 -9.87
N ALA A 159 2.33 -6.95 -8.60
CA ALA A 159 2.62 -5.57 -8.20
C ALA A 159 3.93 -5.01 -8.78
N ALA A 160 4.90 -5.88 -9.13
CA ALA A 160 6.14 -5.47 -9.78
C ALA A 160 5.95 -4.86 -11.19
N LEU A 161 4.75 -4.97 -11.79
CA LEU A 161 4.42 -4.32 -13.06
C LEU A 161 4.08 -2.83 -12.94
N VAL A 162 3.87 -2.30 -11.73
CA VAL A 162 3.52 -0.88 -11.50
C VAL A 162 4.46 0.11 -12.20
N PRO A 163 5.80 -0.06 -12.16
CA PRO A 163 6.70 0.87 -12.85
C PRO A 163 6.44 0.96 -14.36
N ILE A 164 6.01 -0.13 -14.99
CA ILE A 164 5.68 -0.16 -16.42
C ILE A 164 4.41 0.67 -16.69
N VAL A 165 3.40 0.50 -15.83
CA VAL A 165 2.15 1.29 -15.92
C VAL A 165 2.44 2.77 -15.78
N VAL A 166 3.28 3.15 -14.81
CA VAL A 166 3.74 4.52 -14.62
C VAL A 166 4.45 5.05 -15.87
N SER A 167 5.39 4.29 -16.43
CA SER A 167 6.10 4.70 -17.65
C SER A 167 5.18 4.85 -18.87
N CYS A 168 4.15 4.00 -19.01
CA CYS A 168 3.16 4.15 -20.09
C CYS A 168 2.33 5.43 -19.92
N ALA A 169 1.90 5.74 -18.70
CA ALA A 169 1.18 6.98 -18.41
C ALA A 169 2.06 8.22 -18.67
N GLU A 170 3.33 8.18 -18.29
CA GLU A 170 4.31 9.24 -18.59
C GLU A 170 4.52 9.45 -20.09
N ALA A 171 4.38 8.38 -20.88
CA ALA A 171 4.44 8.42 -22.35
C ALA A 171 3.11 8.86 -23.01
N GLY A 172 2.08 9.20 -22.22
CA GLY A 172 0.79 9.69 -22.72
C GLY A 172 -0.23 8.59 -23.04
N ASP A 173 -0.07 7.38 -22.50
CA ASP A 173 -1.09 6.33 -22.63
C ASP A 173 -2.30 6.63 -21.73
N GLU A 174 -3.43 6.98 -22.36
CA GLU A 174 -4.68 7.34 -21.67
C GLU A 174 -5.22 6.22 -20.77
N VAL A 175 -5.04 4.94 -21.15
CA VAL A 175 -5.52 3.79 -20.36
C VAL A 175 -4.67 3.62 -19.11
N ALA A 176 -3.35 3.76 -19.24
CA ALA A 176 -2.45 3.75 -18.09
C ALA A 176 -2.74 4.93 -17.16
N GLU A 177 -2.97 6.12 -17.72
CA GLU A 177 -3.34 7.31 -16.95
C GLU A 177 -4.64 7.11 -16.16
N GLU A 178 -5.68 6.56 -16.81
CA GLU A 178 -6.95 6.24 -16.15
C GLU A 178 -6.77 5.25 -15.00
N ILE A 179 -5.97 4.20 -15.19
CA ILE A 179 -5.68 3.21 -14.13
C ILE A 179 -5.03 3.87 -12.91
N LEU A 180 -4.05 4.75 -13.13
CA LEU A 180 -3.35 5.42 -12.05
C LEU A 180 -4.23 6.48 -11.36
N ASN A 181 -5.04 7.23 -12.11
CA ASN A 181 -6.02 8.15 -11.55
C ASN A 181 -7.06 7.43 -10.69
N ASN A 182 -7.54 6.26 -11.13
CA ASN A 182 -8.43 5.42 -10.34
C ASN A 182 -7.74 4.91 -9.06
N ALA A 183 -6.44 4.58 -9.09
CA ALA A 183 -5.69 4.19 -7.90
C ALA A 183 -5.55 5.35 -6.90
N VAL A 184 -5.23 6.55 -7.38
CA VAL A 184 -5.20 7.78 -6.57
C VAL A 184 -6.56 8.00 -5.88
N HIS A 185 -7.64 7.86 -6.63
CA HIS A 185 -9.00 8.03 -6.11
C HIS A 185 -9.30 7.05 -4.96
N GLU A 186 -9.03 5.76 -5.14
CA GLU A 186 -9.25 4.72 -4.13
C GLU A 186 -8.43 4.94 -2.85
N LEU A 187 -7.15 5.34 -3.00
CA LEU A 187 -6.28 5.67 -1.87
C LEU A 187 -6.79 6.90 -1.11
N ALA A 188 -7.17 7.96 -1.83
CA ALA A 188 -7.71 9.18 -1.22
C ALA A 188 -9.06 8.92 -0.52
N LEU A 189 -9.94 8.12 -1.12
CA LEU A 189 -11.21 7.69 -0.50
C LEU A 189 -10.96 6.94 0.81
N SER A 190 -9.96 6.05 0.84
CA SER A 190 -9.61 5.27 2.03
C SER A 190 -9.18 6.19 3.18
N VAL A 191 -8.29 7.15 2.93
CA VAL A 191 -7.89 8.13 3.94
C VAL A 191 -9.08 9.00 4.36
N LYS A 192 -9.88 9.51 3.42
CA LYS A 192 -11.07 10.33 3.70
C LYS A 192 -12.07 9.60 4.61
N ALA A 193 -12.24 8.29 4.41
CA ALA A 193 -13.11 7.46 5.23
C ALA A 193 -12.61 7.34 6.67
N VAL A 194 -11.30 7.20 6.88
CA VAL A 194 -10.68 7.17 8.22
C VAL A 194 -10.82 8.52 8.91
N VAL A 195 -10.43 9.60 8.22
CA VAL A 195 -10.52 10.98 8.74
C VAL A 195 -11.95 11.30 9.20
N LYS A 196 -12.95 10.97 8.39
CA LYS A 196 -14.36 11.21 8.70
C LYS A 196 -14.87 10.39 9.89
N ARG A 197 -14.48 9.12 10.03
CA ARG A 197 -14.93 8.27 11.15
C ARG A 197 -14.33 8.67 12.49
N LEU A 198 -13.12 9.21 12.45
CA LEU A 198 -12.39 9.62 13.64
C LEU A 198 -12.57 11.10 14.00
N ASP A 199 -13.16 11.88 13.09
CA ASP A 199 -13.28 13.33 13.21
C ASP A 199 -11.91 14.02 13.34
N LEU A 200 -10.90 13.53 12.61
CA LEU A 200 -9.51 14.01 12.72
C LEU A 200 -9.33 15.47 12.27
N ALA A 201 -10.21 15.95 11.38
CA ALA A 201 -10.18 17.33 10.87
C ALA A 201 -11.03 18.29 11.71
N GLY A 202 -11.62 17.82 12.80
CA GLY A 202 -12.53 18.59 13.64
C GLY A 202 -13.84 18.97 12.95
N LYS A 203 -14.72 19.64 13.69
CA LYS A 203 -16.08 19.99 13.24
C LYS A 203 -16.11 20.87 11.99
N ASP A 204 -15.12 21.75 11.85
CA ASP A 204 -15.02 22.70 10.75
C ASP A 204 -14.14 22.17 9.59
N GLY A 205 -13.55 20.97 9.74
CA GLY A 205 -12.73 20.32 8.71
C GLY A 205 -11.34 20.94 8.52
N THR A 206 -10.93 21.85 9.40
CA THR A 206 -9.69 22.64 9.30
C THR A 206 -8.63 22.26 10.33
N ASP A 207 -8.94 21.39 11.29
CA ASP A 207 -7.97 21.01 12.31
C ASP A 207 -6.78 20.29 11.68
N SER A 208 -5.60 20.51 12.26
CA SER A 208 -4.38 19.90 11.76
C SER A 208 -4.25 18.47 12.24
N PHE A 209 -3.97 17.56 11.31
CA PHE A 209 -3.67 16.16 11.63
C PHE A 209 -2.61 15.59 10.67
N PRO A 210 -1.69 14.74 11.16
CA PRO A 210 -0.67 14.14 10.30
C PRO A 210 -1.28 13.04 9.42
N VAL A 211 -0.81 12.97 8.18
CA VAL A 211 -1.09 11.88 7.23
C VAL A 211 0.24 11.25 6.82
N VAL A 212 0.60 10.15 7.47
CA VAL A 212 1.86 9.46 7.22
C VAL A 212 1.75 8.55 6.00
N MET A 213 2.64 8.71 5.03
CA MET A 213 2.60 8.04 3.73
C MET A 213 3.75 7.03 3.63
N VAL A 214 3.44 5.74 3.44
CA VAL A 214 4.44 4.66 3.42
C VAL A 214 4.20 3.66 2.27
N GLY A 215 5.28 3.19 1.65
CA GLY A 215 5.26 2.11 0.67
C GLY A 215 5.62 2.56 -0.74
N GLY A 216 6.12 1.62 -1.54
CA GLY A 216 6.73 1.89 -2.84
C GLY A 216 5.81 2.53 -3.89
N VAL A 217 4.48 2.39 -3.73
CA VAL A 217 3.50 3.05 -4.62
C VAL A 217 3.43 4.56 -4.37
N LEU A 218 3.81 5.03 -3.17
CA LEU A 218 3.73 6.44 -2.76
C LEU A 218 5.07 7.19 -2.85
N GLU A 219 6.11 6.54 -3.37
CA GLU A 219 7.45 7.13 -3.52
C GLU A 219 7.47 8.19 -4.64
N ALA A 220 8.01 9.38 -4.33
CA ALA A 220 8.19 10.47 -5.30
C ALA A 220 9.49 10.30 -6.10
N ASN A 221 9.51 9.36 -7.04
CA ASN A 221 10.68 9.13 -7.88
C ASN A 221 10.37 9.11 -9.39
N LYS A 222 9.17 9.57 -9.77
CA LYS A 222 8.66 9.57 -11.16
C LYS A 222 7.97 10.88 -11.48
N THR A 223 7.85 11.17 -12.78
CA THR A 223 7.09 12.33 -13.29
C THR A 223 5.61 12.15 -12.98
N TRP A 224 5.11 10.91 -13.10
CA TRP A 224 3.79 10.55 -12.63
C TRP A 224 3.84 10.03 -11.18
N ASP A 225 3.57 10.92 -10.22
CA ASP A 225 3.63 10.63 -8.78
C ASP A 225 2.23 10.41 -8.18
N ILE A 226 1.93 9.15 -7.85
CA ILE A 226 0.68 8.75 -7.17
C ILE A 226 0.57 9.39 -5.80
N GLY A 227 1.66 9.43 -5.02
CA GLY A 227 1.69 9.99 -3.68
C GLY A 227 1.37 11.49 -3.67
N SER A 228 1.97 12.26 -4.59
CA SER A 228 1.68 13.70 -4.72
C SER A 228 0.22 13.95 -5.13
N LYS A 229 -0.32 13.18 -6.09
CA LYS A 229 -1.74 13.31 -6.49
C LYS A 229 -2.72 12.93 -5.37
N VAL A 230 -2.38 11.94 -4.54
CA VAL A 230 -3.16 11.62 -3.34
C VAL A 230 -3.13 12.79 -2.37
N ILE A 231 -1.95 13.39 -2.13
CA ILE A 231 -1.79 14.57 -1.27
C ILE A 231 -2.65 15.73 -1.78
N ASP A 232 -2.60 16.06 -3.06
CA ASP A 232 -3.40 17.13 -3.66
C ASP A 232 -4.90 16.88 -3.45
N SER A 233 -5.35 15.63 -3.68
CA SER A 233 -6.74 15.23 -3.43
C SER A 233 -7.14 15.33 -1.96
N LEU A 234 -6.21 15.16 -1.02
CA LEU A 234 -6.46 15.27 0.41
C LEU A 234 -6.50 16.73 0.85
N LEU A 235 -5.54 17.55 0.43
CA LEU A 235 -5.48 18.97 0.76
C LEU A 235 -6.68 19.74 0.21
N GLY A 236 -7.21 19.34 -0.95
CA GLY A 236 -8.46 19.91 -1.48
C GLY A 236 -9.70 19.59 -0.64
N ALA A 237 -9.69 18.52 0.15
CA ALA A 237 -10.81 18.13 1.03
C ALA A 237 -10.59 18.51 2.49
N TYR A 238 -9.34 18.49 2.96
CA TYR A 238 -8.92 18.74 4.32
C TYR A 238 -7.66 19.63 4.30
N PRO A 239 -7.82 20.96 4.32
CA PRO A 239 -6.69 21.89 4.30
C PRO A 239 -5.73 21.74 5.49
N GLY A 240 -6.21 21.20 6.62
CA GLY A 240 -5.40 20.91 7.81
C GLY A 240 -4.57 19.63 7.73
N ALA A 241 -4.76 18.79 6.70
CA ALA A 241 -3.98 17.57 6.54
C ALA A 241 -2.49 17.91 6.39
N CYS A 242 -1.65 17.23 7.16
CA CYS A 242 -0.20 17.41 7.14
C CYS A 242 0.47 16.13 6.63
N PRO A 243 0.74 16.01 5.31
CA PRO A 243 1.39 14.83 4.74
C PRO A 243 2.82 14.67 5.25
N ILE A 244 3.18 13.46 5.68
CA ILE A 244 4.50 13.14 6.21
C ILE A 244 5.02 11.89 5.49
N ARG A 245 6.21 12.00 4.90
CA ARG A 245 7.01 10.83 4.52
C ARG A 245 8.02 10.55 5.63
N PRO A 246 7.95 9.39 6.30
CA PRO A 246 8.87 9.07 7.39
C PRO A 246 10.33 9.14 6.96
N LYS A 247 11.18 9.72 7.80
CA LYS A 247 12.65 9.71 7.62
C LYS A 247 13.33 8.53 8.29
N VAL A 248 12.55 7.74 9.03
CA VAL A 248 13.01 6.58 9.78
C VAL A 248 12.13 5.38 9.44
N GLU A 249 12.70 4.19 9.60
CA GLU A 249 11.97 2.95 9.34
C GLU A 249 10.80 2.76 10.32
N PRO A 250 9.72 2.05 9.91
CA PRO A 250 8.60 1.69 10.80
C PRO A 250 9.06 1.04 12.12
N ALA A 251 10.11 0.22 12.02
CA ALA A 251 10.87 -0.35 13.13
C ALA A 251 11.22 0.66 14.25
N ILE A 252 11.79 1.80 13.85
CA ILE A 252 12.19 2.87 14.77
C ILE A 252 10.94 3.56 15.33
N GLY A 253 9.91 3.75 14.50
CA GLY A 253 8.61 4.25 14.95
C GLY A 253 8.02 3.41 16.08
N ALA A 254 8.00 2.08 15.92
CA ALA A 254 7.53 1.17 16.96
C ALA A 254 8.33 1.26 18.26
N ALA A 255 9.65 1.40 18.16
CA ALA A 255 10.51 1.59 19.34
C ALA A 255 10.24 2.92 20.06
N LEU A 256 10.03 4.01 19.30
CA LEU A 256 9.66 5.32 19.85
C LEU A 256 8.30 5.29 20.55
N PHE A 257 7.32 4.62 19.94
CA PHE A 257 5.99 4.45 20.54
C PHE A 257 6.03 3.66 21.84
N ALA A 258 6.78 2.54 21.88
CA ALA A 258 6.97 1.76 23.09
C ALA A 258 7.63 2.59 24.21
N TRP A 259 8.63 3.42 23.85
CA TRP A 259 9.30 4.31 24.80
C TRP A 259 8.36 5.36 25.40
N ASP A 260 7.58 6.06 24.57
CA ASP A 260 6.60 7.07 25.02
C ASP A 260 5.57 6.46 25.99
N SER A 261 5.10 5.25 25.69
CA SER A 261 4.16 4.51 26.54
C SER A 261 4.76 4.16 27.91
N MET A 262 6.01 3.67 27.94
CA MET A 262 6.70 3.35 29.19
C MET A 262 6.92 4.59 30.07
N MET A 263 7.25 5.73 29.47
CA MET A 263 7.48 6.98 30.21
C MET A 263 6.18 7.48 30.87
N LYS A 264 5.07 7.48 30.14
CA LYS A 264 3.74 7.85 30.68
C LYS A 264 3.31 6.95 31.83
N GLU A 265 3.54 5.64 31.75
CA GLU A 265 3.24 4.72 32.85
C GLU A 265 4.09 4.97 34.09
N THR A 266 5.37 5.32 33.91
CA THR A 266 6.30 5.57 35.02
C THR A 266 5.94 6.88 35.73
N GLU A 267 5.62 7.93 34.98
CA GLU A 267 5.14 9.20 35.53
C GLU A 267 3.83 9.03 36.30
N ALA A 268 2.88 8.25 35.77
CA ALA A 268 1.61 7.95 36.42
C ALA A 268 1.76 7.13 37.72
N LYS A 269 2.83 6.32 37.84
CA LYS A 269 3.17 5.57 39.06
C LYS A 269 3.89 6.43 40.10
N CYS A 270 4.68 7.41 39.70
CA CYS A 270 5.35 8.34 40.62
C CYS A 270 4.42 9.40 41.23
N HIS A 271 3.25 9.66 40.64
CA HIS A 271 2.24 10.61 41.14
C HIS A 271 1.12 9.95 41.96
N ARG A 272 1.24 8.67 42.30
CA ARG A 272 0.37 7.95 43.25
C ARG A 272 1.13 7.67 44.54
#